data_AF-X0ZIU0-F1
#
_entry.id   AF-X0ZIU0-F1
#
_cell.length_a   1.000
_cell.length_b   1.000
_cell.length_c   1.000
_cell.angle_alpha   90.00
_cell.angle_beta   90.00
_cell.angle_gamma   90.00
#
_symmetry.space_group_name_H-M   'P 1'
#
loop_
_entity.id
_entity.type
_entity.pdbx_description
1 polymer ?
#
loop_
_entity_poly.entity_id
_entity_poly.type
_entity_poly.pdbx_seq_one_letter_code
_entity_poly.pdbx_strand_id
1 'polypeptide(L)' 'MKSINDEMKKEIFKMISTPGIEIKDVAEKFDLNLDELMKFLEEEYLKYNLDFGRRLCCRF' A
#
# COMPACT_ATOMS: atom_id res chain seq x y z
N MET A 1 15.51 -9.96 5.69
CA MET A 1 14.57 -8.84 5.52
C MET A 1 14.95 -8.10 4.24
N LYS A 2 14.17 -8.24 3.15
CA LYS A 2 14.34 -7.37 1.98
C LYS A 2 13.77 -6.01 2.39
N SER A 3 14.65 -5.02 2.57
CA SER A 3 14.25 -3.63 2.79
C SER A 3 13.48 -3.14 1.56
N ILE A 4 12.20 -2.82 1.72
CA ILE A 4 11.38 -2.26 0.63
C ILE A 4 12.00 -0.92 0.24
N ASN A 5 12.62 -0.88 -0.93
CA ASN A 5 13.24 0.33 -1.48
C ASN A 5 12.17 1.29 -2.04
N ASP A 6 12.47 2.58 -2.15
CA ASP A 6 11.51 3.60 -2.60
C ASP A 6 10.96 3.35 -4.01
N GLU A 7 11.74 2.70 -4.89
CA GLU A 7 11.29 2.27 -6.21
C GLU A 7 10.26 1.14 -6.13
N MET A 8 10.49 0.16 -5.25
CA MET A 8 9.54 -0.93 -5.00
C MET A 8 8.24 -0.40 -4.42
N LYS A 9 8.29 0.60 -3.52
CA LYS A 9 7.08 1.24 -2.96
C LYS A 9 6.20 1.81 -4.06
N LYS A 10 6.78 2.56 -4.99
CA LYS A 10 6.04 3.17 -6.11
C LYS A 10 5.38 2.12 -6.99
N GLU A 11 6.07 1.02 -7.27
CA GLU A 11 5.49 -0.07 -8.06
C GLU A 11 4.38 -0.82 -7.31
N ILE A 12 4.55 -1.12 -6.02
CA ILE A 12 3.52 -1.73 -5.17
C ILE A 12 2.26 -0.88 -5.17
N PHE A 13 2.38 0.43 -4.91
CA PHE A 13 1.23 1.33 -4.92
C PHE A 13 0.56 1.41 -6.30
N LYS A 14 1.34 1.43 -7.38
CA LYS A 14 0.80 1.42 -8.75
C LYS A 14 -0.01 0.15 -9.02
N MET A 15 0.49 -1.01 -8.59
CA MET A 15 -0.21 -2.28 -8.78
C MET A 15 -1.48 -2.37 -7.94
N ILE A 16 -1.44 -2.00 -6.66
CA ILE A 16 -2.63 -2.01 -5.79
C ILE A 16 -3.70 -1.01 -6.28
N SER A 17 -3.27 0.09 -6.92
CA SER A 17 -4.19 1.07 -7.50
C SER A 17 -4.76 0.66 -8.87
N THR A 18 -4.28 -0.46 -9.44
CA THR A 18 -4.75 -0.96 -10.74
C THR A 18 -5.95 -1.88 -10.52
N PRO A 19 -7.11 -1.63 -11.17
CA PRO A 19 -8.28 -2.48 -11.03
C PRO A 19 -8.00 -3.92 -11.44
N GLY A 20 -8.46 -4.88 -10.64
CA GLY A 20 -8.33 -6.31 -10.94
C GLY A 20 -7.00 -6.95 -10.53
N ILE A 21 -6.09 -6.20 -9.88
CA ILE A 21 -4.91 -6.77 -9.23
C ILE A 21 -5.24 -7.08 -7.77
N GLU A 22 -5.01 -8.32 -7.34
CA GLU A 22 -5.13 -8.70 -5.95
C GLU A 22 -3.83 -8.44 -5.18
N ILE A 23 -3.95 -8.23 -3.87
CA ILE A 23 -2.78 -8.05 -2.99
C ILE A 23 -1.86 -9.29 -3.01
N LYS A 24 -2.43 -10.48 -3.27
CA LYS A 24 -1.67 -11.73 -3.44
C LYS A 24 -0.76 -11.69 -4.66
N ASP A 25 -1.24 -11.17 -5.78
CA ASP A 25 -0.45 -11.04 -7.02
C ASP A 25 0.76 -10.12 -6.80
N VAL A 26 0.58 -9.07 -5.99
CA VAL A 26 1.67 -8.16 -5.60
C VAL A 26 2.67 -8.86 -4.68
N ALA A 27 2.20 -9.61 -3.69
CA ALA A 27 3.07 -10.37 -2.79
C ALA A 27 3.92 -11.41 -3.53
N GLU A 28 3.31 -12.16 -4.46
CA GLU A 28 4.01 -13.15 -5.30
C GLU A 28 5.06 -12.48 -6.20
N LYS A 29 4.73 -11.35 -6.83
CA LYS A 29 5.65 -10.65 -7.74
C LYS A 29 6.89 -10.09 -7.05
N PHE A 30 6.76 -9.65 -5.80
CA PHE A 30 7.87 -9.09 -5.04
C PHE A 30 8.52 -10.10 -4.09
N ASP A 31 8.03 -11.35 -4.07
CA ASP A 31 8.51 -12.41 -3.16
C ASP A 31 8.47 -11.91 -1.70
N LEU A 32 7.32 -11.31 -1.34
CA LEU A 32 7.03 -10.76 -0.03
C LEU A 32 5.97 -11.61 0.66
N ASN A 33 6.08 -11.77 1.99
CA ASN A 33 4.99 -12.36 2.75
C ASN A 33 3.80 -11.40 2.79
N LEU A 34 2.59 -11.96 2.72
CA LEU A 34 1.35 -11.18 2.81
C LEU A 34 1.28 -10.34 4.09
N ASP A 35 1.68 -10.91 5.23
CA ASP A 35 1.68 -10.20 6.51
C ASP A 35 2.67 -9.03 6.52
N GLU A 36 3.85 -9.19 5.89
CA GLU A 36 4.84 -8.13 5.76
C GLU A 36 4.34 -7.02 4.83
N LEU A 37 3.70 -7.38 3.71
CA LEU A 37 3.10 -6.44 2.78
C LEU A 37 1.94 -5.66 3.43
N MET A 38 1.05 -6.34 4.15
CA MET A 38 -0.05 -5.68 4.85
C MET A 38 0.46 -4.74 5.95
N LYS A 39 1.44 -5.17 6.75
CA LYS A 39 2.03 -4.31 7.78
C LYS A 39 2.70 -3.08 7.18
N PHE A 40 3.40 -3.24 6.06
CA PHE A 40 3.96 -2.12 5.31
C PHE A 40 2.86 -1.14 4.83
N LEU A 41 1.78 -1.66 4.25
CA LEU A 41 0.67 -0.83 3.78
C LEU A 41 -0.05 -0.11 4.93
N GLU A 42 -0.20 -0.77 6.08
CA GLU A 42 -0.76 -0.20 7.30
C GLU A 42 0.12 0.95 7.84
N GLU A 43 1.44 0.74 7.93
CA GLU A 43 2.39 1.76 8.34
C GLU A 43 2.36 2.98 7.40
N GLU A 44 2.30 2.76 6.09
CA GLU A 44 2.20 3.85 5.10
C GLU A 44 0.83 4.55 5.18
N TYR A 45 -0.27 3.82 5.36
CA TYR A 45 -1.60 4.40 5.58
C TYR A 45 -1.65 5.31 6.80
N LEU A 46 -1.07 4.87 7.92
CA LEU A 46 -0.98 5.63 9.17
C LEU A 46 -0.06 6.84 9.04
N LYS A 47 1.08 6.69 8.36
CA LYS A 47 2.05 7.78 8.13
C LYS A 47 1.46 8.92 7.31
N TYR A 48 0.68 8.60 6.29
CA TYR A 48 0.02 9.59 5.44
C TYR A 48 -1.40 9.96 5.88
N ASN A 49 -1.87 9.38 6.99
CA ASN A 49 -3.14 9.65 7.67
C ASN A 49 -4.27 10.00 6.68
N LEU A 50 -4.57 9.06 5.77
CA LEU A 50 -5.57 9.24 4.72
C LEU A 50 -6.98 9.54 5.27
N ASP A 51 -7.22 9.26 6.56
CA ASP A 51 -8.42 9.67 7.29
C ASP A 51 -8.56 11.20 7.48
N PHE A 52 -7.47 11.99 7.45
CA PHE A 52 -7.60 13.45 7.42
C PHE A 52 -8.29 13.94 6.15
N GLY A 53 -8.12 13.23 5.03
CA GLY A 53 -8.83 13.51 3.76
C GLY A 53 -10.34 13.26 3.86
N ARG A 54 -10.78 12.31 4.70
CA ARG A 54 -12.22 12.05 4.94
C ARG A 54 -12.93 13.19 5.68
N ARG A 55 -12.22 13.99 6.48
CA ARG A 55 -12.81 15.20 7.10
C ARG A 55 -13.06 16.33 6.10
N LEU A 56 -12.48 16.29 4.90
CA LEU A 56 -12.66 17.32 3.88
C LEU A 56 -13.83 17.05 2.92
N CYS A 57 -14.36 15.81 2.86
CA CYS A 57 -15.43 15.46 1.90
C CYS A 57 -16.85 15.68 2.43
N CYS A 58 -17.03 15.98 3.72
CA CYS A 58 -18.30 16.46 4.21
C CYS A 58 -18.30 17.99 4.12
N ARG A 59 -18.95 18.49 3.06
CA ARG A 59 -19.55 19.82 3.00
C ARG A 59 -20.12 20.18 4.39
N PHE A 60 -19.48 21.11 5.10
CA PHE A 60 -20.15 21.91 6.11
C PHE A 60 -20.88 23.06 5.41
#